data_AF-A0A7S1YGK1-F1
#
_entry.id   AF-A0A7S1YGK1-F1
#
_cell.length_a   1.000
_cell.length_b   1.000
_cell.length_c   1.000
_cell.angle_alpha   90.00
_cell.angle_beta   90.00
_cell.angle_gamma   90.00
#
_symmetry.space_group_name_H-M   'P 1'
#
loop_
_entity.id
_entity.type
_entity.pdbx_description
1 polymer ?
#
loop_
_entity_poly.entity_id
_entity_poly.type
_entity_poly.pdbx_seq_one_letter_code
_entity_poly.pdbx_strand_id
1 'polypeptide(L)'
;TDDGVLEARVAGQMLRKSGMLFDEVHTSLLRRSIRTVNLVLMEMGQEYIPVHKHWRLNERSYGALTGFNKKETVMEYGQDQVKRWRRSFDEPPPPMPDDHKYHPARDPRYRNMLDKIPKAESLKTTIDRSSV
;
A
#
# COMPACT_ATOMS: atom_id res chain seq x y z
N THR A 1 -5.10 4.04 12.80
CA THR A 1 -6.17 4.33 13.77
C THR A 1 -6.10 3.27 14.84
N ASP A 2 -6.74 3.50 15.98
CA ASP A 2 -6.80 2.49 17.04
C ASP A 2 -7.60 1.27 16.58
N ASP A 3 -8.66 1.49 15.80
CA ASP A 3 -9.42 0.42 15.15
C ASP A 3 -8.52 -0.48 14.29
N GLY A 4 -7.64 0.08 13.44
CA GLY A 4 -6.74 -0.71 12.62
C GLY A 4 -5.67 -1.47 13.41
N VAL A 5 -5.32 -1.00 14.61
CA VAL A 5 -4.45 -1.76 15.54
C VAL A 5 -5.23 -2.93 16.13
N LEU A 6 -6.48 -2.70 16.54
CA LEU A 6 -7.36 -3.75 17.06
C LEU A 6 -7.65 -4.83 16.01
N GLU A 7 -7.99 -4.45 14.78
CA GLU A 7 -8.20 -5.37 13.66
C GLU A 7 -7.01 -6.30 13.43
N ALA A 8 -5.78 -5.74 13.44
CA ALA A 8 -4.57 -6.53 13.26
C ALA A 8 -4.34 -7.53 14.41
N ARG A 9 -4.60 -7.12 15.66
CA ARG A 9 -4.47 -8.03 16.81
C ARG A 9 -5.52 -9.14 16.78
N VAL A 10 -6.77 -8.80 16.48
CA VAL A 10 -7.85 -9.79 16.34
C VAL A 10 -7.52 -10.80 15.25
N ALA A 11 -7.01 -10.36 14.10
CA ALA A 11 -6.59 -11.26 13.02
C ALA A 11 -5.49 -12.24 13.48
N GLY A 12 -4.45 -11.75 14.18
CA GLY A 12 -3.40 -12.63 14.71
C GLY A 12 -3.91 -13.64 15.74
N GLN A 13 -4.83 -13.24 16.61
CA GLN A 13 -5.47 -14.15 17.57
C GLN A 13 -6.32 -15.22 16.86
N MET A 14 -7.03 -14.87 15.79
CA MET A 14 -7.80 -15.82 14.99
C MET A 14 -6.88 -16.85 14.31
N LEU A 15 -5.78 -16.39 13.70
CA LEU A 15 -4.79 -17.25 13.07
C LEU A 15 -4.17 -18.22 14.09
N ARG A 16 -3.76 -17.72 15.26
CA ARG A 16 -3.27 -18.57 16.36
C ARG A 16 -4.31 -19.59 16.82
N LYS A 17 -5.56 -19.19 17.03
CA LYS A 17 -6.65 -20.10 17.44
C LYS A 17 -6.94 -21.17 16.39
N SER A 18 -6.73 -20.88 15.12
CA SER A 18 -6.89 -21.85 14.04
C SER A 18 -5.73 -22.85 13.93
N GLY A 19 -4.64 -22.65 14.67
CA GLY A 19 -3.44 -23.50 14.59
C GLY A 19 -2.62 -23.29 13.31
N MET A 20 -2.89 -22.23 12.54
CA MET A 20 -2.07 -21.88 11.38
C MET A 20 -0.68 -21.43 11.82
N LEU A 21 0.34 -21.94 11.13
CA LEU A 21 1.73 -21.53 11.26
C LEU A 21 2.23 -21.05 9.90
N PHE A 22 3.10 -20.06 9.92
CA PHE A 22 3.77 -19.54 8.74
C PHE A 22 5.27 -19.76 8.82
N ASP A 23 5.89 -20.08 7.68
CA ASP A 23 7.35 -20.18 7.57
C ASP A 23 7.99 -18.84 7.20
N GLU A 24 7.27 -17.99 6.46
CA GLU A 24 7.71 -16.65 6.04
C GLU A 24 6.50 -15.72 5.80
N VAL A 25 6.74 -14.41 5.85
CA VAL A 25 5.71 -13.39 5.57
C VAL A 25 6.20 -12.35 4.59
N HIS A 26 5.36 -12.01 3.62
CA HIS A 26 5.60 -10.93 2.66
C HIS A 26 4.72 -9.72 2.95
N THR A 27 5.28 -8.52 2.86
CA THR A 27 4.53 -7.28 3.07
C THR A 27 5.07 -6.11 2.24
N SER A 28 4.33 -5.02 2.21
CA SER A 28 4.72 -3.80 1.51
C SER A 28 5.82 -3.03 2.24
N LEU A 29 6.37 -2.00 1.60
CA LEU A 29 7.25 -1.03 2.28
C LEU A 29 6.46 0.03 3.08
N LEU A 30 5.13 -0.07 3.13
CA LEU A 30 4.27 0.91 3.76
C LEU A 30 4.11 0.60 5.25
N ARG A 31 4.34 1.62 6.08
CA ARG A 31 4.27 1.53 7.55
C ARG A 31 3.01 0.84 8.07
N ARG A 32 1.86 1.05 7.42
CA ARG A 32 0.59 0.42 7.83
C ARG A 32 0.64 -1.10 7.70
N SER A 33 1.08 -1.64 6.55
CA SER A 33 1.18 -3.08 6.31
C SER A 33 2.24 -3.72 7.20
N ILE A 34 3.38 -3.05 7.38
CA ILE A 34 4.45 -3.52 8.26
C ILE A 34 3.95 -3.63 9.71
N ARG A 35 3.24 -2.61 10.21
CA ARG A 35 2.67 -2.64 11.56
C ARG A 35 1.63 -3.73 11.73
N THR A 36 0.76 -3.93 10.73
CA THR A 36 -0.21 -5.04 10.74
C THR A 36 0.50 -6.38 10.87
N VAL A 37 1.51 -6.66 10.04
CA VAL A 37 2.28 -7.92 10.11
C VAL A 37 2.94 -8.09 11.49
N ASN A 38 3.59 -7.06 12.01
CA ASN A 38 4.23 -7.16 13.32
C ASN A 38 3.24 -7.48 14.45
N LEU A 39 2.05 -6.87 14.44
CA LEU A 39 1.01 -7.15 15.43
C LEU A 39 0.44 -8.55 15.27
N VAL A 40 0.19 -9.00 14.03
CA VAL A 40 -0.28 -10.35 13.75
C VAL A 40 0.71 -11.40 14.26
N LEU A 41 2.00 -11.26 13.92
CA LEU A 41 3.04 -12.18 14.35
C LEU A 41 3.23 -12.20 15.87
N MET A 42 3.08 -11.04 16.53
CA MET A 42 3.11 -10.94 18.00
C MET A 42 1.98 -11.74 18.66
N GLU A 43 0.75 -11.63 18.16
CA GLU A 43 -0.37 -12.40 18.71
C GLU A 43 -0.25 -13.90 18.43
N MET A 44 0.42 -14.25 17.31
CA MET A 44 0.72 -15.63 16.94
C MET A 44 1.92 -16.22 17.68
N GLY A 45 2.81 -15.40 18.24
CA GLY A 45 4.09 -15.85 18.81
C GLY A 45 5.09 -16.32 17.75
N GLN A 46 5.01 -15.74 16.53
CA GLN A 46 5.87 -16.08 15.39
C GLN A 46 6.74 -14.91 14.93
N GLU A 47 7.15 -14.01 15.83
CA GLU A 47 7.98 -12.83 15.47
C GLU A 47 9.36 -13.19 14.92
N TYR A 48 9.80 -14.43 15.12
CA TYR A 48 11.12 -14.93 14.71
C TYR A 48 11.20 -15.29 13.22
N ILE A 49 10.07 -15.44 12.53
CA ILE A 49 10.07 -15.87 11.13
C ILE A 49 10.54 -14.76 10.18
N PRO A 50 11.12 -15.09 9.02
CA PRO A 50 11.51 -14.11 8.00
C PRO A 50 10.34 -13.22 7.54
N VAL A 51 10.59 -11.90 7.47
CA VAL A 51 9.62 -10.92 6.95
C VAL A 51 10.22 -10.15 5.77
N HIS A 52 9.78 -10.50 4.57
CA HIS A 52 10.21 -9.91 3.31
C HIS A 52 9.37 -8.69 2.95
N LYS A 53 10.01 -7.54 2.77
CA LYS A 53 9.35 -6.28 2.44
C LYS A 53 9.67 -5.89 1.01
N HIS A 54 8.66 -5.62 0.19
CA HIS A 54 8.88 -5.30 -1.21
C HIS A 54 7.94 -4.20 -1.73
N TRP A 55 8.47 -3.30 -2.57
CA TRP A 55 7.69 -2.19 -3.13
C TRP A 55 6.56 -2.67 -4.04
N ARG A 56 6.72 -3.84 -4.68
CA ARG A 56 5.68 -4.48 -5.50
C ARG A 56 4.42 -4.88 -4.73
N LEU A 57 4.48 -4.90 -3.41
CA LEU A 57 3.32 -5.11 -2.54
C LEU A 57 2.75 -3.79 -2.01
N ASN A 58 3.31 -2.64 -2.40
CA ASN A 58 2.71 -1.36 -2.09
C ASN A 58 1.32 -1.24 -2.71
N GLU A 59 0.47 -0.46 -2.07
CA GLU A 59 -0.79 0.01 -2.63
C GLU A 59 -0.60 0.72 -3.97
N ARG A 60 -1.67 0.75 -4.78
CA ARG A 60 -1.75 1.50 -6.03
C ARG A 60 -1.30 2.96 -5.84
N SER A 61 -0.38 3.43 -6.68
CA SER A 61 0.03 4.83 -6.72
C SER A 61 -1.09 5.73 -7.23
N TYR A 62 -1.59 6.62 -6.38
CA TYR A 62 -2.62 7.60 -6.74
C TYR A 62 -2.07 8.84 -7.47
N GLY A 63 -0.78 8.85 -7.80
CA GLY A 63 -0.11 9.93 -8.51
C GLY A 63 -0.32 11.30 -7.89
N ALA A 64 -0.66 12.29 -8.71
CA ALA A 64 -0.90 13.67 -8.28
C ALA A 64 -2.02 13.81 -7.24
N LEU A 65 -2.91 12.82 -7.11
CA LEU A 65 -4.00 12.84 -6.13
C LEU A 65 -3.53 12.51 -4.71
N THR A 66 -2.27 12.13 -4.54
CA THR A 66 -1.72 11.75 -3.24
C THR A 66 -1.77 12.93 -2.26
N GLY A 67 -2.59 12.79 -1.22
CA GLY A 67 -2.74 13.82 -0.18
C GLY A 67 -3.91 14.77 -0.38
N PHE A 68 -4.63 14.67 -1.51
CA PHE A 68 -5.90 15.34 -1.68
C PHE A 68 -6.99 14.60 -0.92
N ASN A 69 -7.94 15.35 -0.35
CA ASN A 69 -9.17 14.75 0.13
C ASN A 69 -10.16 14.56 -1.04
N LYS A 70 -11.14 13.66 -0.85
CA LYS A 70 -12.12 13.33 -1.90
C LYS A 70 -12.90 14.54 -2.42
N LYS A 71 -13.20 15.53 -1.57
CA LYS A 71 -13.97 16.72 -1.96
C LYS A 71 -13.11 17.62 -2.86
N GLU A 72 -11.86 17.87 -2.48
CA GLU A 72 -10.90 18.64 -3.29
C GLU A 72 -10.71 18.00 -4.66
N THR A 73 -10.50 16.69 -4.73
CA THR A 73 -10.34 16.00 -6.01
C THR A 73 -11.58 16.12 -6.91
N VAL A 74 -12.78 16.05 -6.34
CA VAL A 74 -14.03 16.20 -7.11
C VAL A 74 -14.23 17.64 -7.58
N MET A 75 -13.86 18.64 -6.77
CA MET A 75 -13.94 20.05 -7.18
C MET A 75 -12.99 20.36 -8.33
N GLU A 76 -11.78 19.79 -8.33
CA GLU A 76 -10.77 20.10 -9.33
C GLU A 76 -10.94 19.29 -10.63
N TYR A 77 -11.26 18.00 -10.53
CA TYR A 77 -11.27 17.09 -11.69
C TYR A 77 -12.68 16.65 -12.12
N GLY A 78 -13.70 16.98 -11.33
CA GLY A 78 -15.08 16.56 -11.58
C GLY A 78 -15.38 15.14 -11.10
N GLN A 79 -16.63 14.92 -10.70
CA GLN A 79 -17.08 13.67 -10.09
C GLN A 79 -16.92 12.45 -11.02
N ASP A 80 -17.20 12.61 -12.31
CA ASP A 80 -17.14 11.51 -13.28
C ASP A 80 -15.70 11.03 -13.51
N GLN A 81 -14.73 11.96 -13.57
CA GLN A 81 -13.32 11.62 -13.70
C GLN A 81 -12.79 10.92 -12.44
N VAL A 82 -13.13 11.43 -11.26
CA VAL A 82 -12.76 10.78 -9.99
C VAL A 82 -13.37 9.38 -9.88
N LYS A 83 -14.60 9.20 -10.35
CA LYS A 83 -15.27 7.89 -10.40
C LYS A 83 -14.55 6.95 -11.37
N ARG A 84 -14.09 7.43 -12.54
CA ARG A 84 -13.28 6.66 -13.48
C ARG A 84 -11.97 6.18 -12.84
N TRP A 85 -11.15 7.06 -12.26
CA TRP A 85 -9.89 6.62 -11.60
C TRP A 85 -10.11 5.61 -10.46
N ARG A 86 -11.27 5.68 -9.79
CA ARG A 86 -11.61 4.76 -8.70
C ARG A 86 -12.15 3.41 -9.17
N ARG A 87 -12.77 3.33 -10.34
CA ARG A 87 -13.51 2.14 -10.80
C ARG A 87 -12.97 1.54 -12.08
N SER A 88 -12.24 2.30 -12.87
CA SER A 88 -11.59 1.83 -14.09
C SER A 88 -10.47 0.86 -13.73
N PHE A 89 -10.34 -0.16 -14.57
CA PHE A 89 -9.29 -1.17 -14.44
C PHE A 89 -7.95 -0.63 -14.92
N ASP A 90 -7.94 0.12 -16.02
CA ASP A 90 -6.74 0.46 -16.78
C ASP A 90 -6.42 1.96 -16.83
N GLU A 91 -7.31 2.83 -16.37
CA GLU A 91 -7.11 4.29 -16.37
C GLU A 91 -6.43 4.78 -15.07
N PRO A 92 -5.15 5.21 -15.12
CA PRO A 92 -4.48 5.79 -13.97
C PRO A 92 -4.90 7.26 -13.75
N PRO A 93 -4.75 7.78 -12.51
CA PRO A 93 -4.81 9.22 -12.27
C PRO A 93 -3.61 9.96 -12.89
N PRO A 94 -3.58 11.30 -12.86
CA PRO A 94 -2.45 12.06 -13.38
C PRO A 94 -1.15 11.68 -12.66
N PRO A 95 -0.02 11.59 -13.36
CA PRO A 95 1.27 11.24 -12.77
C PRO A 95 1.69 12.28 -11.73
N MET A 96 2.34 11.81 -10.66
CA MET A 96 2.91 12.68 -9.64
C MET A 96 4.04 13.54 -10.23
N PRO A 97 4.00 14.88 -10.05
CA PRO A 97 5.12 15.76 -10.41
C PRO A 97 6.38 15.50 -9.57
N ASP A 98 7.56 15.78 -10.13
CA ASP A 98 8.86 15.55 -9.45
C ASP A 98 9.06 16.46 -8.23
N ASP A 99 8.45 17.64 -8.23
CA ASP A 99 8.46 18.61 -7.14
C ASP A 99 7.40 18.33 -6.06
N HIS A 100 6.52 17.34 -6.26
CA HIS A 100 5.43 17.02 -5.34
C HIS A 100 5.94 16.64 -3.94
N LYS A 101 5.28 17.16 -2.89
CA LYS A 101 5.74 16.97 -1.49
C LYS A 101 5.87 15.51 -1.05
N TYR A 102 5.08 14.61 -1.63
CA TYR A 102 5.11 13.16 -1.35
C TYR A 102 5.88 12.34 -2.39
N HIS A 103 6.68 12.98 -3.26
CA HIS A 103 7.45 12.27 -4.28
C HIS A 103 8.39 11.22 -3.67
N PRO A 104 8.43 9.98 -4.20
CA PRO A 104 9.26 8.89 -3.67
C PRO A 104 10.75 9.23 -3.53
N ALA A 105 11.28 10.15 -4.35
CA ALA A 105 12.67 10.62 -4.23
C ALA A 105 13.00 11.30 -2.88
N ARG A 106 11.98 11.83 -2.19
CA ARG A 106 12.11 12.45 -0.86
C ARG A 106 12.07 11.41 0.26
N ASP A 107 11.86 10.14 -0.05
CA ASP A 107 11.73 9.07 0.92
C ASP A 107 12.92 8.10 0.83
N PRO A 108 13.70 7.90 1.92
CA PRO A 108 14.87 7.04 1.90
C PRO A 108 14.56 5.58 1.54
N ARG A 109 13.32 5.11 1.73
CA ARG A 109 12.90 3.74 1.39
C ARG A 109 13.04 3.42 -0.10
N TYR A 110 12.98 4.44 -0.97
CA TYR A 110 12.96 4.27 -2.42
C TYR A 110 14.24 4.74 -3.12
N ARG A 111 15.27 5.17 -2.38
CA ARG A 111 16.49 5.80 -2.93
C ARG A 111 17.17 4.99 -4.03
N ASN A 112 17.19 3.66 -3.90
CA ASN A 112 17.89 2.75 -4.83
C ASN A 112 16.94 2.05 -5.82
N MET A 113 15.70 2.53 -5.94
CA MET A 113 14.68 1.90 -6.80
C MET A 113 13.71 2.94 -7.39
N LEU A 114 14.11 4.21 -7.45
CA LEU A 114 13.24 5.30 -7.89
C LEU A 114 12.73 5.10 -9.32
N ASP A 115 13.57 4.54 -10.19
CA ASP A 115 13.26 4.11 -11.56
C ASP A 115 12.15 3.06 -11.64
N LYS A 116 11.95 2.29 -10.57
CA LYS A 116 10.94 1.24 -10.47
C LYS A 116 9.63 1.73 -9.86
N ILE A 117 9.64 2.85 -9.14
CA ILE A 117 8.43 3.34 -8.45
C ILE A 117 7.53 4.12 -9.42
N PRO A 118 6.27 3.70 -9.61
CA PRO A 118 5.38 4.33 -10.57
C PRO A 118 4.88 5.69 -10.09
N LYS A 119 4.89 6.68 -10.99
CA LYS A 119 4.36 8.03 -10.74
C LYS A 119 2.84 8.09 -10.69
N ALA A 120 2.14 7.13 -11.27
CA ALA A 120 0.71 6.88 -11.10
C ALA A 120 0.40 5.45 -11.57
N GLU A 121 -0.65 4.85 -11.04
CA GLU A 121 -1.03 3.49 -11.39
C GLU A 121 -2.54 3.33 -11.57
N SER A 122 -2.91 2.48 -12.52
CA SER A 122 -4.23 1.88 -12.59
C SER A 122 -4.24 0.55 -11.82
N LEU A 123 -5.40 -0.11 -11.73
CA LEU A 123 -5.46 -1.44 -11.12
C LEU A 123 -4.65 -2.45 -11.96
N LYS A 124 -4.72 -2.35 -13.29
CA LYS A 124 -3.96 -3.16 -14.24
C LYS A 124 -2.45 -3.10 -13.96
N THR A 125 -1.87 -1.90 -13.91
CA THR A 125 -0.42 -1.76 -13.69
C THR A 125 0.00 -2.23 -12.29
N THR A 126 -0.88 -2.07 -11.30
CA THR A 126 -0.66 -2.58 -9.93
C THR A 126 -0.58 -4.12 -9.93
N ILE A 127 -1.48 -4.78 -10.67
CA ILE A 127 -1.47 -6.23 -10.86
C ILE A 127 -0.18 -6.66 -11.57
N ASP A 128 0.12 -6.05 -12.71
CA ASP A 128 1.29 -6.38 -13.54
C ASP A 128 2.60 -6.38 -12.72
N ARG A 129 2.78 -5.41 -11.81
CA ARG A 129 3.98 -5.39 -10.96
C ARG A 129 3.95 -6.37 -9.79
N SER A 130 2.77 -6.79 -9.33
CA SER A 130 2.62 -7.71 -8.18
C SER A 130 2.69 -9.19 -8.57
N SER A 131 2.47 -9.50 -9.84
CA SER A 131 2.37 -10.88 -10.36
C SER A 131 3.68 -11.47 -10.89
N VAL A 132 4.83 -10.88 -10.53
CA VAL A 132 6.16 -11.28 -11.02
C VAL A 132 7.11 -11.62 -9.91
#